data_AF-A0A022KWG0-F1
#
_entry.id   AF-A0A022KWG0-F1
#
_cell.length_a   1.000
_cell.length_b   1.000
_cell.length_c   1.000
_cell.angle_alpha   90.00
_cell.angle_beta   90.00
_cell.angle_gamma   90.00
#
_symmetry.space_group_name_H-M   'P 1'
#
loop_
_entity.id
_entity.type
_entity.pdbx_description
1 polymer ?
#
loop_
_entity_poly.entity_id
_entity_poly.type
_entity_poly.pdbx_seq_one_letter_code
_entity_poly.pdbx_strand_id
1 'polypeptide(L)'
;MMIGGATNPVGRAEQEIKSLFAGDDVIAGAVDWARGVLMERGIDPSAHPVRALRALRKADRRLSLGSARYLADAAAGRPQRRGHTRSPFLE
;
A
#
# COMPACT_ATOMS: atom_id res chain seq x y z
N MET A 1 14.58 23.66 17.22
CA MET A 1 13.58 22.77 16.60
C MET A 1 14.06 22.40 15.20
N MET A 2 14.40 21.13 14.95
CA MET A 2 14.59 20.60 13.59
C MET A 2 14.30 19.09 13.64
N ILE A 3 13.09 18.68 13.24
CA ILE A 3 12.70 17.29 13.13
C ILE A 3 13.04 16.84 11.71
N GLY A 4 14.07 16.00 11.59
CA GLY A 4 14.45 15.34 10.34
C GLY A 4 13.35 14.38 9.91
N GLY A 5 12.37 14.90 9.18
CA GLY A 5 11.25 14.14 8.63
C GLY A 5 11.68 13.31 7.43
N ALA A 6 12.34 12.17 7.69
CA ALA A 6 12.26 11.04 6.77
C ALA A 6 10.79 10.60 6.71
N THR A 7 10.02 11.24 5.82
CA THR A 7 8.58 11.00 5.67
C THR A 7 8.39 9.54 5.30
N ASN A 8 7.94 8.73 6.25
CA ASN A 8 7.72 7.30 6.05
C ASN A 8 6.76 7.08 4.86
N PRO A 9 7.25 6.62 3.69
CA PRO A 9 6.43 6.57 2.48
C PRO A 9 5.28 5.57 2.62
N VAL A 10 5.48 4.51 3.41
CA VAL A 10 4.44 3.55 3.77
C VAL A 10 3.37 4.20 4.64
N GLY A 11 3.77 4.97 5.65
CA GLY A 11 2.83 5.68 6.52
C GLY A 11 1.99 6.74 5.78
N ARG A 12 2.55 7.39 4.75
CA ARG A 12 1.79 8.30 3.88
C ARG A 12 0.78 7.55 3.03
N ALA A 13 1.19 6.43 2.42
CA ALA A 13 0.30 5.58 1.64
C ALA A 13 -0.86 5.04 2.50
N GLU A 14 -0.58 4.60 3.73
CA GLU A 14 -1.61 4.15 4.68
C GLU A 14 -2.61 5.26 5.01
N GLN A 15 -2.16 6.50 5.22
CA GLN A 15 -3.07 7.63 5.48
C GLN A 15 -3.94 7.98 4.26
N GLU A 16 -3.36 7.96 3.06
CA GLU A 16 -4.13 8.18 1.83
C GLU A 16 -5.18 7.08 1.63
N ILE A 17 -4.83 5.81 1.83
CA ILE A 17 -5.78 4.68 1.77
C ILE A 17 -6.91 4.88 2.80
N LYS A 18 -6.57 5.27 4.04
CA LYS A 18 -7.58 5.58 5.07
C LYS A 18 -8.52 6.73 4.72
N SER A 19 -8.08 7.64 3.84
CA SER A 19 -8.89 8.78 3.40
C SER A 19 -9.78 8.42 2.20
N LEU A 20 -9.37 7.42 1.40
CA LEU A 20 -10.07 7.01 0.18
C LEU A 20 -11.10 5.89 0.42
N PHE A 21 -10.83 5.02 1.39
CA PHE A 21 -11.67 3.88 1.73
C PHE A 21 -12.32 4.10 3.10
N ALA A 22 -13.58 3.68 3.29
CA ALA A 22 -14.31 3.80 4.55
C ALA A 22 -14.51 2.42 5.21
N GLY A 23 -14.57 2.37 6.55
CA GLY A 23 -14.88 1.17 7.33
C GLY A 23 -14.02 0.99 8.59
N ASP A 24 -14.32 -0.02 9.40
CA ASP A 24 -13.55 -0.34 10.62
C ASP A 24 -12.18 -0.98 10.30
N ASP A 25 -12.10 -1.80 9.26
CA ASP A 25 -10.86 -2.46 8.78
C ASP A 25 -10.40 -1.91 7.42
N VAL A 26 -10.28 -0.58 7.33
CA VAL A 26 -10.03 0.15 6.06
C VAL A 26 -8.88 -0.45 5.23
N ILE A 27 -7.77 -0.82 5.88
CA ILE A 27 -6.61 -1.37 5.19
C ILE A 27 -6.91 -2.77 4.64
N ALA A 28 -7.54 -3.65 5.43
CA ALA A 28 -7.87 -4.99 4.97
C ALA A 28 -8.89 -4.95 3.84
N GLY A 29 -9.90 -4.09 3.94
CA GLY A 29 -10.88 -3.86 2.88
C GLY A 29 -10.27 -3.31 1.59
N ALA A 30 -9.31 -2.37 1.69
CA ALA A 30 -8.59 -1.86 0.53
C ALA A 30 -7.71 -2.93 -0.13
N VAL A 31 -7.11 -3.82 0.66
CA VAL A 31 -6.33 -4.96 0.14
C VAL A 31 -7.24 -5.98 -0.54
N ASP A 32 -8.40 -6.28 0.05
CA ASP A 32 -9.39 -7.18 -0.54
C ASP A 32 -9.91 -6.64 -1.88
N TRP A 33 -10.29 -5.35 -1.91
CA TRP A 33 -10.62 -4.64 -3.14
C TRP A 33 -9.51 -4.75 -4.20
N ALA A 34 -8.26 -4.52 -3.81
CA ALA A 34 -7.12 -4.62 -4.72
C ALA A 34 -6.95 -6.04 -5.27
N ARG A 35 -7.14 -7.08 -4.45
CA ARG A 35 -7.12 -8.48 -4.88
C ARG A 35 -8.23 -8.76 -5.88
N GLY A 36 -9.45 -8.27 -5.64
CA GLY A 36 -10.57 -8.38 -6.57
C GLY A 36 -10.24 -7.79 -7.95
N VAL A 37 -9.78 -6.53 -7.99
CA VAL A 37 -9.41 -5.85 -9.26
C VAL A 37 -8.34 -6.61 -10.04
N LEU A 38 -7.36 -7.20 -9.34
CA LEU A 38 -6.27 -7.94 -9.96
C LEU A 38 -6.73 -9.32 -10.46
N MET A 39 -7.58 -9.99 -9.69
CA MET A 39 -8.18 -11.27 -10.05
C MET A 39 -9.07 -11.14 -11.30
N GLU A 40 -9.93 -10.12 -11.36
CA GLU A 40 -10.78 -9.84 -12.54
C GLU A 40 -9.97 -9.62 -13.82
N ARG A 41 -8.73 -9.15 -13.67
CA ARG A 41 -7.81 -8.87 -14.79
C ARG A 41 -6.82 -10.01 -15.05
N GLY A 42 -6.84 -11.08 -14.24
CA GLY A 42 -5.88 -12.19 -14.33
C GLY A 42 -4.43 -11.76 -14.09
N ILE A 43 -4.20 -10.75 -13.25
CA ILE A 43 -2.86 -10.22 -12.98
C ILE A 43 -2.35 -10.76 -11.65
N ASP A 44 -1.25 -11.51 -11.69
CA ASP A 44 -0.50 -11.88 -10.49
C ASP A 44 0.39 -10.69 -10.04
N PRO A 45 0.14 -10.10 -8.86
CA PRO A 45 0.96 -8.99 -8.32
C PRO A 45 2.38 -9.41 -7.90
N SER A 46 2.62 -10.69 -7.63
CA SER A 46 3.95 -11.22 -7.33
C SER A 46 4.80 -11.32 -8.60
N ALA A 47 4.25 -11.87 -9.68
CA ALA A 47 4.93 -12.01 -10.96
C ALA A 47 5.00 -10.71 -11.77
N HIS A 48 3.98 -9.84 -11.65
CA HIS A 48 3.84 -8.65 -12.48
C HIS A 48 3.52 -7.37 -11.69
N PRO A 49 4.42 -6.91 -10.80
CA PRO A 49 4.15 -5.79 -9.88
C PRO A 49 3.82 -4.48 -10.60
N VAL A 50 4.47 -4.18 -11.73
CA VAL A 50 4.19 -2.96 -12.52
C VAL A 50 2.82 -3.04 -13.20
N ARG A 51 2.42 -4.22 -13.70
CA ARG A 51 1.08 -4.40 -14.31
C ARG A 51 0.00 -4.30 -13.24
N ALA A 52 0.22 -4.90 -12.07
CA ALA A 52 -0.68 -4.81 -10.95
C ALA A 52 -0.89 -3.35 -10.50
N LEU A 53 0.19 -2.60 -10.29
CA LEU A 53 0.12 -1.19 -9.94
C LEU A 53 -0.65 -0.36 -10.98
N ARG A 54 -0.37 -0.57 -12.28
CA ARG A 54 -1.08 0.13 -13.35
C ARG A 54 -2.56 -0.22 -13.40
N ALA A 55 -2.91 -1.48 -13.17
CA ALA A 55 -4.28 -1.94 -13.12
C ALA A 55 -5.06 -1.29 -11.97
N LEU A 56 -4.46 -1.21 -10.77
CA LEU A 56 -5.07 -0.54 -9.62
C LEU A 56 -5.32 0.95 -9.88
N ARG A 57 -4.34 1.67 -10.43
CA ARG A 57 -4.51 3.11 -10.78
C ARG A 57 -5.49 3.35 -11.93
N LYS A 58 -5.71 2.35 -12.79
CA LYS A 58 -6.73 2.40 -13.84
C LYS A 58 -8.13 2.14 -13.27
N ALA A 59 -8.24 1.30 -12.24
CA ALA A 59 -9.49 1.01 -11.56
C ALA A 59 -9.93 2.18 -10.66
N ASP A 60 -9.01 2.77 -9.91
CA ASP A 60 -9.24 4.00 -9.15
C ASP A 60 -8.15 5.04 -9.42
N ARG A 61 -8.54 6.13 -10.09
CA ARG A 61 -7.65 7.24 -10.44
C ARG A 61 -7.28 8.13 -9.25
N ARG A 62 -7.99 8.02 -8.12
CA ARG A 62 -7.69 8.74 -6.88
C ARG A 62 -6.49 8.13 -6.14
N LEU A 63 -6.11 6.90 -6.47
CA LEU A 63 -4.94 6.25 -5.88
C LEU A 63 -3.65 6.94 -6.32
N SER A 64 -2.90 7.42 -5.32
CA SER A 64 -1.52 7.84 -5.49
C SER A 64 -0.63 6.65 -5.86
N LEU A 65 0.56 6.95 -6.41
CA LEU A 65 1.54 5.91 -6.72
C LEU A 65 1.95 5.09 -5.48
N GLY A 66 2.09 5.76 -4.33
CA GLY A 66 2.45 5.13 -3.06
C GLY A 66 1.37 4.18 -2.56
N SER A 67 0.11 4.63 -2.58
CA SER A 67 -1.05 3.81 -2.21
C SER A 67 -1.24 2.61 -3.13
N ALA A 68 -1.11 2.81 -4.45
CA ALA A 68 -1.20 1.72 -5.41
C ALA A 68 -0.07 0.68 -5.24
N ARG A 69 1.15 1.14 -4.92
CA ARG A 69 2.27 0.23 -4.62
C ARG A 69 2.04 -0.55 -3.33
N TYR A 70 1.60 0.13 -2.26
CA TYR A 70 1.24 -0.48 -0.98
C TYR A 70 0.22 -1.62 -1.18
N LEU A 71 -0.84 -1.36 -1.95
CA LEU A 71 -1.89 -2.34 -2.22
C LEU A 71 -1.40 -3.50 -3.10
N ALA A 72 -0.58 -3.24 -4.12
CA ALA A 72 0.00 -4.29 -4.95
C ALA A 72 0.92 -5.22 -4.14
N ASP A 73 1.76 -4.67 -3.25
CA ASP A 73 2.63 -5.46 -2.39
C ASP A 73 1.85 -6.25 -1.33
N ALA A 74 0.80 -5.67 -0.73
CA ALA A 74 -0.10 -6.40 0.18
C ALA A 74 -0.87 -7.53 -0.52
N ALA A 75 -1.35 -7.28 -1.75
CA ALA A 75 -2.05 -8.28 -2.55
C ALA A 75 -1.11 -9.45 -2.92
N ALA A 76 0.18 -9.18 -3.13
CA ALA A 76 1.23 -10.18 -3.32
C ALA A 76 1.61 -10.94 -2.04
N GLY A 77 1.02 -10.63 -0.88
CA GLY A 77 1.39 -11.22 0.40
C GLY A 77 2.79 -10.79 0.88
N ARG A 78 3.37 -9.73 0.31
CA ARG A 78 4.65 -9.20 0.76
C ARG A 78 4.44 -8.38 2.03
N PRO A 79 5.27 -8.56 3.08
CA PRO A 79 5.18 -7.73 4.26
C PRO A 79 5.44 -6.28 3.86
N GLN A 80 4.50 -5.40 4.20
CA GLN A 80 4.71 -3.96 4.17
C GLN A 80 5.95 -3.70 5.02
N ARG A 81 7.08 -3.31 4.42
CA ARG A 81 8.23 -2.82 5.19
C ARG A 81 7.81 -1.49 5.82
N ARG A 82 6.97 -1.53 6.86
CA ARG A 82 6.91 -0.49 7.87
C ARG A 82 8.35 -0.34 8.29
N GLY A 83 8.95 0.82 8.03
CA GLY A 83 10.28 1.12 8.50
C GLY A 83 10.27 0.85 9.99
N HIS A 84 10.78 -0.30 10.39
CA HIS A 84 10.98 -0.62 11.78
C HIS A 84 12.00 0.43 12.19
N THR A 85 11.59 1.39 13.02
CA THR A 85 12.54 2.14 13.82
C THR A 85 13.33 1.08 14.59
N ARG A 86 14.49 0.72 14.07
CA ARG A 86 15.42 -0.15 14.76
C ARG A 86 16.16 0.76 15.72
N SER A 87 15.55 0.98 16.87
CA SER A 87 16.24 1.43 18.08
C SER A 87 15.74 0.54 19.20
N PRO A 88 16.65 -0.29 19.72
CA PRO A 88 17.14 0.01 21.04
C PRO A 88 18.66 0.22 20.99
N PHE A 89 19.07 1.48 21.08
CA PHE A 89 20.27 1.83 21.84
C PHE A 89 19.84 1.88 23.30
N LEU A 90 20.20 0.86 24.08
CA LEU A 90 20.35 0.83 25.54
C LEU A 90 20.61 -0.63 25.94
N GLU A 91 21.88 -1.03 25.96
CA GLU A 91 22.58 -1.69 27.08
C GLU A 91 24.09 -1.55 26.87
#